data_AF-A0A7Y9TJ24-F1
#
_entry.id   AF-A0A7Y9TJ24-F1
#
_cell.length_a   1.000
_cell.length_b   1.000
_cell.length_c   1.000
_cell.angle_alpha   90.00
_cell.angle_beta   90.00
_cell.angle_gamma   90.00
#
_symmetry.space_group_name_H-M   'P 1'
#
loop_
_entity.id
_entity.type
_entity.pdbx_description
1 polymer ?
#
loop_
_entity_poly.entity_id
_entity_poly.type
_entity_poly.pdbx_seq_one_letter_code
_entity_poly.pdbx_strand_id
1 'polypeptide(L)'
;MSKGWESKSVEEQQSQAAAHKTAMTNNGDVDEAARKRQRQALELQRERVLSERTSSPHRRTALANALADIEEKLAELGWSIHL
;
A
#
# COMPACT_ATOMS: atom_id res chain seq x y z
N MET A 1 47.92 11.39 34.61
CA MET A 1 47.85 10.63 33.34
C MET A 1 47.24 9.26 33.64
N SER A 2 45.95 9.04 33.40
CA SER A 2 45.32 7.72 33.53
C SER A 2 44.03 7.62 32.72
N LYS A 3 44.09 6.79 31.67
CA LYS A 3 43.05 5.88 31.15
C LYS A 3 41.73 6.52 30.67
N GLY A 4 41.76 7.04 29.45
CA GLY A 4 40.57 7.45 28.68
C GLY A 4 40.36 6.63 27.41
N TRP A 5 40.32 5.29 27.51
CA TRP A 5 40.30 4.40 26.33
C TRP A 5 39.24 3.27 26.34
N GLU A 6 38.22 3.31 27.19
CA GLU A 6 37.20 2.23 27.25
C GLU A 6 35.75 2.67 26.98
N SER A 7 35.48 3.96 26.75
CA SER A 7 34.10 4.45 26.56
C SER A 7 33.70 4.69 25.09
N LYS A 8 34.60 4.49 24.12
CA LYS A 8 34.32 4.78 22.70
C LYS A 8 33.73 3.59 21.92
N SER A 9 33.80 2.38 22.45
CA SER A 9 33.42 1.16 21.72
C SER A 9 31.96 0.72 21.93
N VAL A 10 31.32 1.14 23.02
CA VAL A 10 29.95 0.69 23.38
C VAL A 10 28.87 1.53 22.69
N GLU A 11 29.05 2.85 22.59
CA GLU A 11 28.12 3.75 21.90
C GLU A 11 28.00 3.44 20.40
N GLU A 12 29.10 3.01 19.78
CA GLU A 12 29.18 2.75 18.34
C GLU A 12 28.50 1.42 17.96
N GLN A 13 28.50 0.43 18.86
CA GLN A 13 27.77 -0.83 18.69
C GLN A 13 26.25 -0.65 18.84
N GLN A 14 25.79 0.21 19.74
CA GLN A 14 24.36 0.51 19.89
C GLN A 14 23.81 1.31 18.69
N SER A 15 24.61 2.22 18.13
CA SER A 15 24.25 2.98 16.94
C SER A 15 24.07 2.08 15.71
N GLN A 16 24.91 1.06 15.53
CA GLN A 16 24.78 0.09 14.44
C GLN A 16 23.54 -0.81 14.62
N ALA A 17 23.25 -1.28 15.84
CA ALA A 17 22.08 -2.12 16.10
C ALA A 17 20.74 -1.38 15.88
N ALA A 18 20.67 -0.09 16.20
CA ALA A 18 19.49 0.74 15.96
C ALA A 18 19.28 1.03 14.46
N ALA A 19 20.37 1.27 13.72
CA ALA A 19 20.32 1.47 12.26
C ALA A 19 19.83 0.22 11.52
N HIS A 20 20.30 -0.97 11.93
CA HIS A 20 19.89 -2.23 11.31
C HIS A 20 18.41 -2.59 11.55
N LYS A 21 17.83 -2.25 12.71
CA LYS A 21 16.39 -2.47 12.93
C LYS A 21 15.50 -1.52 12.12
N THR A 22 15.93 -0.28 11.95
CA THR A 22 15.13 0.74 11.24
C THR A 22 15.04 0.45 9.74
N ALA A 23 16.11 -0.07 9.14
CA ALA A 23 16.13 -0.41 7.71
C ALA A 23 15.22 -1.59 7.35
N MET A 24 14.98 -2.54 8.27
CA MET A 24 14.20 -3.74 7.98
C MET A 24 12.68 -3.51 8.11
N THR A 25 12.24 -2.57 8.96
CA THR A 25 10.83 -2.18 9.09
C THR A 25 10.35 -1.33 7.90
N ASN A 26 11.19 -0.43 7.40
CA ASN A 26 10.78 0.57 6.39
C ASN A 26 10.34 -0.03 5.03
N ASN A 27 10.88 -1.17 4.61
CA ASN A 27 10.55 -1.72 3.29
C ASN A 27 9.15 -2.37 3.25
N GLY A 28 8.70 -3.01 4.34
CA GLY A 28 7.37 -3.62 4.40
C GLY A 28 6.23 -2.60 4.50
N ASP A 29 6.47 -1.49 5.23
CA ASP A 29 5.46 -0.45 5.45
C ASP A 29 5.16 0.37 4.18
N VAL A 30 6.16 0.57 3.31
CA VAL A 30 5.98 1.32 2.06
C VAL A 30 5.07 0.57 1.09
N ASP A 31 5.25 -0.75 0.95
CA ASP A 31 4.41 -1.59 0.10
C ASP A 31 2.98 -1.73 0.63
N GLU A 32 2.79 -1.74 1.96
CA GLU A 32 1.45 -1.70 2.54
C GLU A 32 0.74 -0.36 2.34
N ALA A 33 1.46 0.76 2.48
CA ALA A 33 0.91 2.08 2.24
C ALA A 33 0.52 2.26 0.76
N ALA A 34 1.35 1.76 -0.17
CA ALA A 34 1.06 1.77 -1.60
C ALA A 34 -0.20 0.94 -1.92
N ARG A 35 -0.29 -0.29 -1.40
CA ARG A 35 -1.48 -1.15 -1.56
C ARG A 35 -2.75 -0.51 -0.98
N LYS A 36 -2.66 0.15 0.18
CA LYS A 36 -3.80 0.89 0.76
C LYS A 36 -4.28 2.02 -0.15
N ARG A 37 -3.36 2.84 -0.67
CA ARG A 37 -3.71 3.93 -1.61
C ARG A 37 -4.32 3.39 -2.91
N GLN A 38 -3.77 2.31 -3.44
CA GLN A 38 -4.28 1.68 -4.66
C GLN A 38 -5.70 1.15 -4.45
N ARG A 39 -5.98 0.49 -3.32
CA ARG A 39 -7.35 0.06 -2.97
C ARG A 39 -8.30 1.23 -2.85
N GLN A 40 -7.94 2.29 -2.13
CA GLN A 40 -8.79 3.49 -2.00
C GLN A 40 -9.10 4.14 -3.35
N ALA A 41 -8.12 4.20 -4.26
CA ALA A 41 -8.34 4.72 -5.60
C ALA A 41 -9.31 3.85 -6.41
N LEU A 42 -9.19 2.53 -6.32
CA LEU A 42 -10.09 1.59 -7.00
C LEU A 42 -11.52 1.63 -6.41
N GLU A 43 -11.66 1.74 -5.09
CA GLU A 43 -12.96 1.92 -4.42
C GLU A 43 -13.67 3.20 -4.90
N LEU A 44 -12.96 4.32 -4.97
CA LEU A 44 -13.52 5.58 -5.50
C LEU A 44 -13.94 5.45 -6.97
N GLN A 45 -13.15 4.74 -7.79
CA GLN A 45 -13.49 4.48 -9.19
C GLN A 45 -14.75 3.60 -9.30
N ARG A 46 -14.85 2.57 -8.46
CA ARG A 46 -16.01 1.68 -8.38
C ARG A 46 -17.28 2.46 -8.05
N GLU A 47 -17.24 3.29 -7.01
CA GLU A 47 -18.37 4.14 -6.61
C GLU A 47 -18.79 5.09 -7.75
N ARG A 48 -17.81 5.72 -8.41
CA ARG A 48 -18.07 6.57 -9.57
C ARG A 48 -18.80 5.80 -10.68
N VAL A 49 -18.33 4.63 -11.06
CA VAL A 49 -18.96 3.78 -12.09
C VAL A 49 -20.37 3.36 -11.69
N LEU A 50 -20.58 2.95 -10.43
CA LEU A 50 -21.90 2.56 -9.91
C LEU A 50 -22.89 3.74 -9.81
N SER A 51 -22.38 4.96 -9.61
CA SER A 51 -23.20 6.17 -9.55
C SER A 51 -23.67 6.65 -10.93
N GLU A 52 -22.96 6.29 -12.00
CA GLU A 52 -23.30 6.74 -13.35
C GLU A 52 -24.57 6.05 -13.85
N ARG A 53 -25.58 6.86 -14.22
CA ARG A 53 -26.80 6.40 -14.87
C ARG A 53 -26.75 6.76 -16.35
N THR A 54 -26.96 5.77 -17.22
CA THR A 54 -26.97 5.98 -18.67
C THR A 54 -28.10 5.22 -19.37
N SER A 55 -28.77 5.89 -20.31
CA SER A 55 -29.79 5.27 -21.16
C SER A 55 -29.18 4.62 -22.42
N SER A 56 -27.93 4.94 -22.75
CA SER A 56 -27.24 4.39 -23.93
C SER A 56 -26.80 2.94 -23.67
N PRO A 57 -27.21 1.96 -24.50
CA PRO A 57 -26.77 0.58 -24.35
C PRO A 57 -25.25 0.42 -24.43
N HIS A 58 -24.61 1.14 -25.36
CA HIS A 58 -23.15 1.08 -25.54
C HIS A 58 -22.41 1.60 -24.30
N ARG A 59 -22.83 2.75 -23.74
CA ARG A 59 -22.22 3.25 -22.49
C ARG A 59 -22.44 2.31 -21.32
N ARG A 60 -23.60 1.66 -21.24
CA ARG A 60 -23.90 0.68 -20.19
C ARG A 60 -22.93 -0.50 -20.23
N THR A 61 -22.67 -1.05 -21.42
CA THR A 61 -21.67 -2.11 -21.60
C THR A 61 -20.27 -1.63 -21.21
N ALA A 62 -19.89 -0.42 -21.60
CA ALA A 62 -18.59 0.15 -21.21
C ALA A 62 -18.45 0.31 -19.69
N LEU A 63 -19.49 0.78 -19.00
CA LEU A 63 -19.50 0.89 -17.53
C LEU A 63 -19.45 -0.48 -16.85
N ALA A 64 -20.15 -1.48 -17.38
CA ALA A 64 -20.11 -2.84 -16.86
C ALA A 64 -18.71 -3.48 -16.99
N ASN A 65 -18.05 -3.28 -18.14
CA ASN A 65 -16.68 -3.76 -18.34
C ASN A 65 -15.71 -3.04 -17.40
N ALA A 66 -15.81 -1.71 -17.30
CA ALA A 66 -14.97 -0.94 -16.38
C ALA A 66 -15.16 -1.38 -14.92
N LEU A 67 -16.39 -1.72 -14.52
CA LEU A 67 -16.67 -2.25 -13.19
C LEU A 67 -15.98 -3.61 -12.97
N ALA A 68 -16.09 -4.53 -13.94
CA ALA A 68 -15.44 -5.83 -13.87
C ALA A 68 -13.92 -5.71 -13.74
N ASP A 69 -13.29 -4.83 -14.53
CA ASP A 69 -11.85 -4.58 -14.46
C ASP A 69 -11.40 -4.02 -13.10
N ILE A 70 -12.24 -3.19 -12.47
CA ILE A 70 -11.96 -2.64 -11.13
C ILE A 70 -12.06 -3.73 -10.06
N GLU A 71 -13.10 -4.56 -10.12
CA GLU A 71 -13.30 -5.68 -9.19
C GLU A 71 -12.17 -6.72 -9.29
N GLU A 72 -11.69 -7.01 -10.51
CA GLU A 72 -10.52 -7.88 -10.72
C GLU A 72 -9.27 -7.32 -10.02
N LYS A 73 -8.96 -6.04 -10.23
CA LYS A 73 -7.81 -5.37 -9.58
C LYS A 73 -7.95 -5.32 -8.06
N LEU A 74 -9.17 -5.18 -7.54
CA LEU A 74 -9.42 -5.25 -6.10
C LEU A 74 -9.20 -6.67 -5.57
N ALA A 75 -9.61 -7.70 -6.31
CA ALA A 75 -9.37 -9.10 -5.97
C ALA A 75 -7.87 -9.45 -5.96
N GLU A 76 -7.09 -8.96 -6.92
CA GLU A 76 -5.62 -9.09 -6.96
C GLU A 76 -4.94 -8.49 -5.71
N LEU A 77 -5.51 -7.42 -5.15
CA LEU A 77 -5.06 -6.80 -3.91
C LEU A 77 -5.53 -7.53 -2.64
N GLY A 78 -6.18 -8.69 -2.79
CA GLY A 78 -6.75 -9.48 -1.70
C GLY A 78 -8.05 -8.89 -1.14
N TRP A 79 -8.67 -7.98 -1.89
CA TRP A 79 -9.91 -7.31 -1.51
C TRP A 79 -11.02 -7.73 -2.46
N SER A 80 -11.45 -8.99 -2.35
CA SER A 80 -12.68 -9.44 -3.01
C SER A 80 -13.84 -9.33 -2.02
N ILE A 81 -14.85 -8.53 -2.35
CA ILE A 81 -16.16 -8.68 -1.71
C ILE A 81 -16.78 -9.89 -2.39
N HIS A 82 -16.59 -11.08 -1.79
CA HIS A 82 -17.43 -12.22 -2.13
C HIS A 82 -18.87 -11.81 -1.84
N LEU A 83 -19.64 -11.55 -2.89
CA LEU A 83 -21.07 -11.34 -2.83
C LEU A 83 -21.79 -12.69 -2.98
#